data_AF-A0A2G9G1V9-F1
#
_entry.id   AF-A0A2G9G1V9-F1
#
_cell.length_a   1.000
_cell.length_b   1.000
_cell.length_c   1.000
_cell.angle_alpha   90.00
_cell.angle_beta   90.00
_cell.angle_gamma   90.00
#
_symmetry.space_group_name_H-M   'P 1'
#
loop_
_entity.id
_entity.type
_entity.pdbx_description
1 polymer ?
#
loop_
_entity_poly.entity_id
_entity_poly.type
_entity_poly.pdbx_seq_one_letter_code
_entity_poly.pdbx_strand_id
1 'polypeptide(L)'
;MDGILKDLKDFYNGIILSPNKIELEKSEIDYLRIILSSTGIILQPHITTKIKEFPEKLETLKELQSLLELLNYGRQFVKNLSKWEKSFLEKLKNAQKNQKNSNTKINWSKVDTKRL
;
A
#
# COMPACT_ATOMS: atom_id res chain seq x y z
N MET A 1 7.55 -20.39 -28.01
CA MET A 1 6.29 -20.34 -27.23
C MET A 1 5.72 -21.74 -26.98
N ASP A 2 5.63 -22.61 -27.99
CA ASP A 2 5.01 -23.93 -27.86
C ASP A 2 5.65 -24.87 -26.80
N GLY A 3 6.97 -24.77 -26.59
CA GLY A 3 7.67 -25.55 -25.55
C GLY A 3 7.26 -25.19 -24.13
N ILE A 4 7.21 -23.89 -23.78
CA ILE A 4 6.85 -23.41 -22.44
C ILE A 4 5.40 -23.76 -22.08
N LEU A 5 4.49 -23.64 -23.04
CA LEU A 5 3.08 -24.02 -22.84
C LEU A 5 2.91 -25.53 -22.67
N LYS A 6 3.75 -26.33 -23.34
CA LYS A 6 3.77 -27.79 -23.19
C LYS A 6 4.37 -28.21 -21.85
N ASP A 7 5.46 -27.59 -21.42
CA ASP A 7 6.08 -27.83 -20.12
C ASP A 7 5.16 -27.43 -18.96
N LEU A 8 4.41 -26.34 -19.11
CA LEU A 8 3.33 -25.96 -18.19
C LEU A 8 2.27 -27.07 -18.11
N LYS A 9 1.81 -27.58 -19.25
CA LYS A 9 0.78 -28.62 -19.33
C LYS A 9 1.20 -29.93 -18.65
N ASP A 10 2.47 -30.31 -18.77
CA ASP A 10 3.02 -31.53 -18.14
C ASP A 10 3.26 -31.35 -16.62
N PHE A 11 3.52 -30.13 -16.15
CA PHE A 11 3.67 -29.80 -14.73
C PHE A 11 2.33 -29.71 -13.98
N TYR A 12 1.21 -29.50 -14.69
CA TYR A 12 -0.11 -29.20 -14.14
C TYR A 12 -1.04 -30.43 -14.01
N ASN A 13 -0.55 -31.55 -13.47
CA ASN A 13 -1.46 -32.61 -13.01
C ASN A 13 -2.29 -32.10 -11.80
N GLY A 14 -3.38 -31.36 -12.09
CA GLY A 14 -4.38 -30.86 -11.12
C GLY A 14 -4.53 -29.34 -11.00
N ILE A 15 -3.80 -28.51 -11.75
CA ILE A 15 -3.92 -27.04 -11.70
C ILE A 15 -4.58 -26.53 -12.99
N ILE A 16 -5.68 -25.79 -12.85
CA ILE A 16 -6.41 -25.19 -13.97
C ILE A 16 -6.11 -23.69 -13.99
N LEU A 17 -5.49 -23.22 -15.08
CA LEU A 17 -5.33 -21.79 -15.33
C LEU A 17 -6.61 -21.24 -15.97
N SER A 18 -7.04 -20.06 -15.52
CA SER A 18 -8.17 -19.36 -16.13
C SER A 18 -7.69 -18.59 -17.36
N PRO A 19 -8.14 -18.92 -18.59
CA PRO A 19 -7.65 -18.26 -19.81
C PRO A 19 -7.83 -16.74 -19.78
N ASN A 20 -8.90 -16.26 -19.12
CA ASN A 20 -9.24 -14.85 -19.01
C ASN A 20 -8.39 -14.08 -17.99
N LYS A 21 -7.59 -14.76 -17.17
CA LYS A 21 -6.76 -14.15 -16.12
C LYS A 21 -5.26 -14.28 -16.40
N ILE A 22 -4.87 -14.92 -17.50
CA ILE A 22 -3.48 -15.09 -17.88
C ILE A 22 -3.05 -13.86 -18.69
N GLU A 23 -1.90 -13.30 -18.31
CA GLU A 23 -1.21 -12.26 -19.06
C GLU A 23 0.14 -12.80 -19.54
N LEU A 24 0.30 -13.00 -20.85
CA LEU A 24 1.56 -13.44 -21.48
C LEU A 24 2.12 -12.32 -22.35
N GLU A 25 3.46 -12.28 -22.46
CA GLU A 25 4.21 -11.37 -23.35
C GLU A 25 3.83 -9.89 -23.20
N LYS A 26 3.45 -9.47 -22.00
CA LYS A 26 3.17 -8.08 -21.68
C LYS A 26 4.45 -7.35 -21.28
N SER A 27 4.58 -6.11 -21.73
CA SER A 27 5.64 -5.19 -21.29
C SER A 27 5.47 -4.74 -19.83
N GLU A 28 4.22 -4.75 -19.36
CA GLU A 28 3.83 -4.41 -17.99
C GLU A 28 2.68 -5.32 -17.54
N ILE A 29 2.73 -5.79 -16.29
CA ILE A 29 1.66 -6.58 -15.66
C ILE A 29 1.34 -6.05 -14.27
N ASP A 30 0.07 -6.09 -13.88
CA ASP A 30 -0.34 -5.86 -12.50
C ASP A 30 -0.22 -7.17 -11.71
N TYR A 31 0.62 -7.17 -10.69
CA TYR A 31 0.87 -8.34 -9.86
C TYR A 31 1.10 -7.94 -8.41
N LEU A 32 0.39 -8.56 -7.47
CA LEU A 32 0.59 -8.38 -6.02
C LEU A 32 0.75 -6.91 -5.59
N ARG A 33 -0.17 -6.03 -6.00
CA ARG A 33 -0.20 -4.60 -5.60
C ARG A 33 0.90 -3.73 -6.19
N ILE A 34 1.61 -4.24 -7.19
CA ILE A 34 2.63 -3.51 -7.94
C ILE A 34 2.43 -3.70 -9.43
N ILE A 35 2.97 -2.77 -10.21
CA ILE A 35 3.11 -2.96 -11.64
C ILE A 35 4.54 -3.42 -11.90
N LEU A 36 4.70 -4.60 -12.48
CA LEU A 36 5.98 -5.11 -12.94
C LEU A 36 6.20 -4.64 -14.37
N SER A 37 7.28 -3.93 -14.63
CA SER A 37 7.67 -3.46 -15.96
C SER A 37 9.08 -3.95 -16.32
N SER A 38 9.46 -3.83 -17.59
CA SER A 38 10.83 -4.07 -18.03
C SER A 38 11.87 -3.17 -17.34
N THR A 39 11.44 -2.02 -16.82
CA THR A 39 12.31 -1.03 -16.15
C THR A 39 12.36 -1.17 -14.62
N GLY A 40 11.51 -2.03 -14.05
CA GLY A 40 11.44 -2.28 -12.62
C GLY A 40 10.02 -2.31 -12.07
N ILE A 41 9.92 -2.08 -10.76
CA ILE A 41 8.66 -2.14 -10.01
C ILE A 41 8.08 -0.74 -9.88
N ILE A 42 6.81 -0.59 -10.25
CA ILE A 42 6.08 0.68 -10.24
C ILE A 42 4.93 0.60 -9.23
N LEU A 43 4.71 1.69 -8.49
CA LEU A 43 3.57 1.84 -7.59
C LEU A 43 2.29 2.00 -8.41
N GLN A 44 1.23 1.28 -8.04
CA GLN A 44 -0.05 1.36 -8.75
C GLN A 44 -0.60 2.80 -8.78
N PRO A 45 -1.02 3.33 -9.95
CA PRO A 45 -1.41 4.73 -10.12
C PRO A 45 -2.50 5.20 -9.15
N HIS A 46 -3.47 4.34 -8.86
CA HIS A 46 -4.58 4.67 -7.97
C HIS A 46 -4.14 5.00 -6.53
N ILE A 47 -2.99 4.48 -6.08
CA ILE A 47 -2.42 4.79 -4.77
C ILE A 47 -1.82 6.18 -4.79
N THR A 48 -1.08 6.52 -5.84
CA THR A 48 -0.55 7.86 -6.05
C THR A 48 -1.67 8.89 -6.12
N THR A 49 -2.79 8.58 -6.78
CA THR A 49 -3.99 9.41 -6.78
C THR A 49 -4.55 9.60 -5.37
N LYS A 50 -4.75 8.51 -4.61
CA LYS A 50 -5.22 8.59 -3.22
C LYS A 50 -4.31 9.42 -2.32
N ILE A 51 -2.99 9.37 -2.52
CA ILE A 51 -2.03 10.19 -1.77
C ILE A 51 -2.21 11.67 -2.11
N LYS A 52 -2.39 12.00 -3.39
CA LYS A 52 -2.59 13.38 -3.85
C LYS A 52 -3.92 13.98 -3.38
N GLU A 53 -4.96 13.15 -3.32
CA GLU A 53 -6.31 13.56 -2.90
C GLU A 53 -6.50 13.51 -1.37
N PHE A 54 -5.51 13.01 -0.64
CA PHE A 54 -5.60 12.86 0.81
C PHE A 54 -5.72 14.25 1.47
N PRO A 55 -6.66 14.46 2.41
CA PRO A 55 -6.86 15.76 3.03
C PRO A 55 -5.61 16.26 3.77
N GLU A 56 -5.30 17.55 3.60
CA GLU A 56 -4.15 18.19 4.27
C GLU A 56 -4.27 18.21 5.80
N LYS A 57 -5.52 18.25 6.29
CA LYS A 57 -5.83 18.28 7.72
C LYS A 57 -6.45 16.96 8.13
N LEU A 58 -5.85 16.34 9.14
CA LEU A 58 -6.34 15.14 9.79
C LEU A 58 -7.13 15.54 11.04
N GLU A 59 -8.43 15.29 11.06
CA GLU A 59 -9.30 15.68 12.18
C GLU A 59 -9.59 14.52 13.11
N THR A 60 -9.63 13.28 12.59
CA THR A 60 -10.10 12.10 13.30
C THR A 60 -9.08 10.97 13.30
N LEU A 61 -9.15 10.08 14.30
CA LEU A 61 -8.27 8.91 14.36
C LEU A 61 -8.43 7.98 13.17
N LYS A 62 -9.64 7.89 12.61
CA LYS A 62 -9.91 7.11 11.41
C LYS A 62 -9.14 7.64 10.20
N GLU A 63 -9.06 8.96 10.04
CA GLU A 63 -8.26 9.57 8.98
C GLU A 63 -6.76 9.33 9.19
N LEU A 64 -6.27 9.44 10.43
CA LEU A 64 -4.88 9.11 10.75
C LEU A 64 -4.54 7.64 10.46
N GLN A 65 -5.44 6.72 10.82
CA GLN A 65 -5.29 5.31 10.50
C GLN A 65 -5.29 5.09 8.99
N SER A 66 -6.22 5.71 8.26
CA SER A 66 -6.31 5.60 6.81
C SER A 66 -5.06 6.14 6.11
N LEU A 67 -4.48 7.25 6.60
CA LEU A 67 -3.20 7.77 6.11
C LEU A 67 -2.09 6.74 6.32
N LEU A 68 -1.98 6.17 7.52
CA LEU A 68 -0.95 5.18 7.83
C LEU A 68 -1.09 3.90 7.00
N GLU A 69 -2.31 3.47 6.70
CA GLU A 69 -2.57 2.34 5.80
C GLU A 69 -2.12 2.66 4.36
N LEU A 70 -2.39 3.88 3.89
CA LEU A 70 -1.98 4.35 2.57
C LEU A 70 -0.45 4.45 2.45
N LEU A 71 0.22 5.01 3.47
CA LEU A 71 1.68 5.07 3.52
C LEU A 71 2.31 3.68 3.59
N ASN A 72 1.69 2.75 4.33
CA ASN A 72 2.16 1.37 4.39
C ASN A 72 2.08 0.65 3.03
N TYR A 73 1.06 0.96 2.22
CA TYR A 73 0.98 0.45 0.84
C TYR A 73 2.19 0.89 0.00
N GLY A 74 2.58 2.17 0.11
CA GLY A 74 3.71 2.76 -0.60
C GLY A 74 5.09 2.54 0.04
N ARG A 75 5.19 1.77 1.14
CA ARG A 75 6.39 1.75 2.00
C ARG A 75 7.68 1.42 1.27
N GLN A 76 7.64 0.49 0.33
CA GLN A 76 8.82 0.07 -0.44
C GLN A 76 9.33 1.15 -1.42
N PHE A 77 8.51 2.16 -1.73
CA PHE A 77 8.83 3.22 -2.69
C PHE A 77 9.36 4.51 -2.02
N VAL A 78 9.25 4.63 -0.69
CA VAL A 78 9.64 5.85 0.05
C VAL A 78 10.77 5.55 1.03
N LYS A 79 11.96 6.07 0.73
CA LYS A 79 13.14 5.91 1.59
C LYS A 79 12.90 6.59 2.94
N ASN A 80 13.26 5.91 4.03
CA ASN A 80 13.16 6.40 5.40
C ASN A 80 11.73 6.73 5.89
N LEU A 81 10.68 6.21 5.25
CA LEU A 81 9.28 6.45 5.64
C LEU A 81 9.01 6.16 7.14
N SER A 82 9.64 5.13 7.69
CA SER A 82 9.51 4.74 9.10
C SER A 82 9.89 5.85 10.10
N LYS A 83 10.83 6.75 9.74
CA LYS A 83 11.21 7.88 10.60
C LYS A 83 10.07 8.87 10.75
N TRP A 84 9.35 9.13 9.65
CA TRP A 84 8.23 10.05 9.58
C TRP A 84 6.97 9.46 10.23
N GLU A 85 6.66 8.19 9.92
CA GLU A 85 5.46 7.51 10.42
C GLU A 85 5.49 7.24 11.92
N LYS A 86 6.68 7.15 12.55
CA LYS A 86 6.80 6.78 13.96
C LYS A 86 5.96 7.66 14.88
N SER A 87 6.02 8.98 14.68
CA SER A 87 5.24 9.94 15.49
C SER A 87 3.72 9.70 15.36
N PHE A 88 3.27 9.46 14.14
CA PHE A 88 1.87 9.16 13.83
C PHE A 88 1.41 7.82 14.41
N LEU A 89 2.22 6.77 14.31
CA LEU A 89 1.94 5.45 14.87
C LEU A 89 1.82 5.48 16.40
N GLU A 90 2.75 6.17 17.08
CA GLU A 90 2.69 6.31 18.54
C GLU A 90 1.44 7.08 18.97
N LYS A 91 1.05 8.10 18.20
CA LYS A 91 -0.18 8.84 18.46
C LYS A 91 -1.43 7.99 18.27
N LEU A 92 -1.47 7.17 17.21
CA LEU A 92 -2.56 6.24 16.95
C LEU A 92 -2.70 5.23 18.09
N LYS A 93 -1.60 4.57 18.50
CA LYS A 93 -1.59 3.61 19.61
C LYS A 93 -2.07 4.21 20.92
N ASN A 94 -1.58 5.41 21.26
CA ASN A 94 -1.98 6.10 22.49
C ASN A 94 -3.46 6.47 22.47
N ALA A 95 -3.99 6.86 21.32
CA ALA A 95 -5.40 7.19 21.20
C ALA A 95 -6.29 5.95 21.28
N GLN A 96 -5.90 4.84 20.63
CA GLN A 96 -6.60 3.55 20.69
C GLN A 96 -6.63 2.95 22.09
N LYS A 97 -5.54 3.08 22.86
CA LYS A 97 -5.48 2.61 24.26
C LYS A 97 -6.48 3.33 25.18
N ASN A 98 -6.79 4.59 24.86
CA ASN A 98 -7.62 5.46 25.69
C ASN A 98 -9.06 5.59 25.20
N GLN A 99 -9.47 4.94 24.09
CA GLN A 99 -10.76 5.18 23.45
C GLN A 99 -11.46 3.91 22.98
N LYS A 100 -12.79 3.87 23.20
CA LYS A 100 -13.71 2.82 22.72
C LYS A 100 -14.34 3.14 21.35
N ASN A 101 -14.09 4.32 20.75
CA ASN A 101 -14.81 4.79 19.56
C ASN A 101 -13.90 5.49 18.53
N SER A 102 -14.10 5.23 17.24
CA SER A 102 -13.16 5.59 16.14
C SER A 102 -13.34 7.02 15.58
N ASN A 103 -14.45 7.70 15.91
CA ASN A 103 -14.76 9.06 15.43
C ASN A 103 -14.19 10.18 16.32
N THR A 104 -13.34 9.88 17.29
CA THR A 104 -12.82 10.91 18.19
C THR A 104 -11.81 11.82 17.48
N LYS A 105 -11.92 13.12 17.75
CA LYS A 105 -11.02 14.14 17.22
C LYS A 105 -9.59 13.93 17.72
N ILE A 106 -8.62 14.13 16.83
CA ILE A 106 -7.21 14.06 17.17
C ILE A 106 -6.78 15.33 17.89
N ASN A 107 -6.13 15.17 19.04
CA ASN A 107 -5.44 16.28 19.69
C ASN A 107 -4.04 16.47 19.09
N TRP A 108 -3.81 17.55 18.35
CA TRP A 108 -2.53 17.89 17.72
C TRP A 108 -1.48 18.51 18.64
N SER A 109 -1.82 18.84 19.89
CA SER A 109 -0.95 19.60 20.81
C SER A 109 0.36 18.91 21.25
N LYS A 110 0.59 17.66 20.85
CA LYS A 110 1.77 16.86 21.23
C LYS A 110 2.58 16.32 20.06
N VAL A 111 2.30 16.74 18.82
CA VAL A 111 3.15 16.34 17.69
C VAL A 111 4.40 17.21 17.74
N ASP A 112 5.52 16.62 18.10
CA ASP A 112 6.81 17.28 18.17
C ASP A 112 7.25 17.66 16.75
N THR A 113 6.86 18.86 16.31
CA THR A 113 7.16 19.40 14.97
C THR A 113 8.63 19.77 14.79
N LYS A 114 9.45 19.69 15.86
CA LYS A 114 10.88 20.03 15.87
C LYS A 114 11.78 19.06 15.08
N ARG A 115 11.22 18.02 14.45
CA ARG A 115 11.95 17.02 13.66
C ARG A 115 11.45 16.88 12.21
N LEU A 116 10.68 17.84 11.71
CA LEU A 116 10.37 17.96 10.29
C LEU A 116 11.49 18.69 9.56
#